data_AF-A0AAU7A5K8-F1
#
_entry.id   AF-A0AAU7A5K8-F1
#
_cell.length_a   1.000
_cell.length_b   1.000
_cell.length_c   1.000
_cell.angle_alpha   90.00
_cell.angle_beta   90.00
_cell.angle_gamma   90.00
#
_symmetry.space_group_name_H-M   'P 1'
#
loop_
_entity.id
_entity.type
_entity.pdbx_description
1 polymer ?
#
loop_
_entity_poly.entity_id
_entity_poly.type
_entity_poly.pdbx_seq_one_letter_code
_entity_poly.pdbx_strand_id
1 'polypeptide(L)'
;MLRQAFYGDWEGMHATPSEIAITQVAHRSVDAALASEPPEKLTQDFVRTHAGDKHGSADEHRAQFPDGRVGSHSALATRAQGAQLKAAAVSALIKDYEKFVGS
;
A
#
# COMPACT_ATOMS: atom_id res chain seq x y z
N MET A 1 2.54 -13.68 -1.42
CA MET A 1 1.70 -12.70 -2.16
C MET A 1 2.60 -11.65 -2.81
N LEU A 2 2.23 -11.08 -3.97
CA LEU A 2 3.09 -10.15 -4.74
C LEU A 2 3.61 -8.96 -3.93
N ARG A 3 2.76 -8.35 -3.08
CA ARG A 3 3.15 -7.23 -2.19
C ARG A 3 4.33 -7.58 -1.27
N GLN A 4 4.26 -8.74 -0.60
CA GLN A 4 5.35 -9.23 0.26
C GLN A 4 6.63 -9.46 -0.53
N ALA A 5 6.53 -9.99 -1.76
CA ALA A 5 7.69 -10.27 -2.60
C ALA A 5 8.36 -8.98 -3.10
N PHE A 6 7.59 -7.92 -3.38
CA PHE A 6 8.12 -6.66 -3.89
C PHE A 6 8.62 -5.72 -2.80
N TYR A 7 7.94 -5.68 -1.66
CA TYR A 7 8.12 -4.60 -0.69
C TYR A 7 8.46 -5.10 0.73
N GLY A 8 8.20 -6.38 1.03
CA GLY A 8 8.45 -6.93 2.37
C GLY A 8 7.84 -6.07 3.48
N ASP A 9 8.60 -5.83 4.53
CA ASP A 9 8.18 -4.99 5.66
C ASP A 9 8.06 -3.49 5.32
N TRP A 10 8.47 -3.07 4.13
CA TRP A 10 8.32 -1.69 3.65
C TRP A 10 6.98 -1.41 2.96
N GLU A 11 6.09 -2.41 2.90
CA GLU A 11 4.71 -2.21 2.47
C GLU A 11 4.01 -1.14 3.34
N GLY A 12 4.18 -1.22 4.65
CA GLY A 12 3.49 -0.34 5.61
C GLY A 12 1.97 -0.47 5.53
N MET A 13 1.27 0.61 5.90
CA MET A 13 -0.19 0.62 6.03
C MET A 13 -0.89 1.71 5.20
N HIS A 14 -0.23 2.81 4.86
CA HIS A 14 -0.84 3.89 4.07
C HIS A 14 0.19 4.62 3.20
N ALA A 15 -0.24 5.05 2.01
CA ALA A 15 0.64 5.47 0.93
C ALA A 15 1.65 4.36 0.59
N THR A 16 1.16 3.13 0.61
CA THR A 16 1.95 1.92 0.41
C THR A 16 2.58 1.92 -0.99
N PRO A 17 3.77 1.34 -1.18
CA PRO A 17 4.34 1.21 -2.51
C PRO A 17 3.43 0.41 -3.45
N SER A 18 2.58 -0.49 -2.95
CA SER A 18 1.59 -1.18 -3.79
C SER A 18 0.46 -0.27 -4.29
N GLU A 19 -0.10 0.59 -3.44
CA GLU A 19 -1.10 1.61 -3.82
C GLU A 19 -0.54 2.57 -4.87
N ILE A 20 0.68 3.07 -4.63
CA ILE A 20 1.37 3.98 -5.55
C ILE A 20 1.68 3.26 -6.87
N ALA A 21 2.16 2.02 -6.84
CA ALA A 21 2.45 1.24 -8.05
C ALA A 21 1.19 1.03 -8.91
N ILE A 22 0.06 0.66 -8.31
CA ILE A 22 -1.22 0.50 -9.01
C ILE A 22 -1.68 1.82 -9.64
N THR A 23 -1.58 2.92 -8.89
CA THR A 23 -1.95 4.26 -9.36
C THR A 23 -1.14 4.67 -10.59
N GLN A 24 0.16 4.38 -10.59
CA GLN A 24 1.06 4.65 -11.72
C GLN A 24 0.71 3.87 -13.00
N VAL A 25 -0.19 2.89 -12.98
CA VAL A 25 -0.64 2.17 -14.20
C VAL A 25 -1.58 3.04 -15.04
N ALA A 26 -2.46 3.80 -14.41
CA ALA A 26 -3.46 4.62 -15.10
C ALA A 26 -3.09 6.11 -15.14
N HIS A 27 -2.21 6.55 -14.24
CA HIS A 27 -1.80 7.94 -14.11
C HIS A 27 -0.30 8.12 -14.38
N ARG A 28 0.14 9.38 -14.47
CA ARG A 28 1.56 9.71 -14.60
C ARG A 28 2.34 9.16 -13.41
N SER A 29 3.58 8.73 -13.64
CA SER A 29 4.50 8.41 -12.55
C SER A 29 4.73 9.65 -11.70
N VAL A 30 4.63 9.48 -10.38
CA VAL A 30 5.00 10.51 -9.41
C VAL A 30 6.52 10.49 -9.30
N ASP A 31 7.14 11.65 -9.16
CA ASP A 31 8.57 11.74 -8.94
C ASP A 31 8.94 11.03 -7.62
N ALA A 32 9.75 9.97 -7.74
CA ALA A 32 10.19 9.18 -6.59
C ALA A 32 11.07 9.99 -5.63
N ALA A 33 11.68 11.09 -6.09
CA ALA A 33 12.47 11.99 -5.26
C ALA A 33 11.64 12.62 -4.12
N LEU A 34 10.32 12.74 -4.29
CA LEU A 34 9.43 13.25 -3.23
C LEU A 34 9.31 12.30 -2.03
N ALA A 35 9.74 11.04 -2.17
CA ALA A 35 9.65 10.00 -1.14
C ALA A 35 10.92 9.14 -1.04
N SER A 36 12.06 9.68 -1.47
CA SER A 36 13.34 8.94 -1.52
C SER A 36 13.79 8.47 -0.14
N GLU A 37 13.58 9.29 0.88
CA GLU A 37 13.85 8.91 2.26
C GLU A 37 12.73 8.01 2.78
N PRO A 38 13.05 6.79 3.28
CA PRO A 38 12.06 5.94 3.90
C PRO A 38 11.53 6.57 5.19
N PRO A 39 10.24 6.40 5.53
CA PRO A 39 9.72 6.80 6.84
C PRO A 39 10.23 5.84 7.92
N GLU A 40 9.84 6.08 9.18
CA GLU A 40 10.05 5.10 10.23
C GLU A 40 9.34 3.79 9.89
N LYS A 41 10.06 2.67 9.94
CA LYS A 41 9.51 1.34 9.68
C LYS A 41 8.62 0.92 10.85
N LEU A 42 7.43 0.40 10.55
CA LEU A 42 6.53 -0.13 11.57
C LEU A 42 7.06 -1.44 12.14
N THR A 43 6.81 -1.65 13.42
CA THR A 43 7.00 -2.96 14.03
C THR A 43 5.84 -3.89 13.64
N GLN A 44 6.09 -5.20 13.65
CA GLN A 44 5.04 -6.20 13.44
C GLN A 44 3.93 -6.11 14.50
N ASP A 45 4.26 -5.70 15.72
CA ASP A 45 3.28 -5.46 16.79
C ASP A 45 2.38 -4.26 16.47
N PHE A 46 2.96 -3.17 15.97
CA PHE A 46 2.19 -2.00 15.54
C PHE A 46 1.18 -2.37 14.45
N VAL A 47 1.63 -3.06 13.40
CA VAL A 47 0.76 -3.47 12.28
C VAL A 47 -0.38 -4.36 12.77
N ARG A 48 -0.11 -5.29 13.70
CA ARG A 48 -1.12 -6.18 14.27
C ARG A 48 -2.14 -5.43 15.14
N THR A 49 -1.68 -4.51 15.98
CA THR A 49 -2.53 -3.78 16.93
C THR A 49 -3.39 -2.72 16.24
N HIS A 50 -2.94 -2.20 15.11
CA HIS A 50 -3.63 -1.19 14.31
C HIS A 50 -4.32 -1.76 13.06
N ALA A 51 -4.51 -3.08 12.98
CA ALA A 51 -5.30 -3.68 11.91
C ALA A 51 -6.79 -3.30 12.04
N GLY A 52 -7.43 -2.99 10.90
CA GLY A 52 -8.82 -2.49 10.86
C GLY A 52 -8.91 -1.01 11.22
N ASP A 53 -10.07 -0.55 11.70
CA ASP A 53 -10.34 0.88 11.97
C ASP A 53 -9.76 1.37 13.32
N LYS A 54 -8.64 0.79 13.77
CA LYS A 54 -8.01 1.11 15.06
C LYS A 54 -6.99 2.24 14.90
N HIS A 55 -7.47 3.40 14.48
CA HIS A 55 -6.66 4.60 14.30
C HIS A 55 -7.10 5.68 15.30
N GLY A 56 -6.12 6.43 15.80
CA GLY A 56 -6.38 7.60 16.65
C GLY A 56 -7.10 8.72 15.88
N SER A 57 -7.29 9.84 16.56
CA SER A 57 -7.83 11.05 15.95
C SER A 57 -6.95 11.58 14.81
N ALA A 58 -7.50 12.45 13.97
CA ALA A 58 -6.75 13.06 12.87
C ALA A 58 -5.53 13.87 13.35
N ASP A 59 -5.62 14.53 14.50
CA ASP A 59 -4.52 15.29 15.08
C ASP A 59 -3.39 14.39 15.59
N GLU A 60 -3.73 13.28 16.26
CA GLU A 60 -2.76 12.25 16.67
C GLU A 60 -2.09 11.61 15.44
N HIS A 61 -2.87 11.32 14.40
CA HIS A 61 -2.35 10.76 13.15
C HIS A 61 -1.35 11.72 12.49
N ARG A 62 -1.67 13.01 12.37
CA ARG A 62 -0.77 14.01 11.81
C ARG A 62 0.49 14.18 12.65
N ALA A 63 0.37 14.16 13.97
CA ALA A 63 1.52 14.26 14.85
C ALA A 63 2.46 13.06 14.70
N GLN A 64 1.91 11.86 14.51
CA GLN A 64 2.69 10.62 14.35
C GLN A 64 3.25 10.43 12.94
N PHE A 65 2.49 10.80 11.90
CA PHE A 65 2.83 10.61 10.49
C PHE A 65 2.69 11.95 9.74
N PRO A 66 3.64 12.89 9.92
CA PRO A 66 3.52 14.26 9.42
C PRO A 66 3.48 14.37 7.89
N ASP A 67 4.04 13.41 7.17
CA ASP A 67 3.98 13.31 5.70
C ASP A 67 2.84 12.40 5.20
N GLY A 68 2.03 11.87 6.13
CA GLY A 68 0.93 10.95 5.88
C GLY A 68 1.33 9.50 5.60
N ARG A 69 2.62 9.18 5.39
CA ARG A 69 3.04 7.78 5.17
C ARG A 69 3.01 7.04 6.50
N VAL A 70 2.36 5.87 6.51
CA VAL A 70 2.31 5.01 7.70
C VAL A 70 3.21 3.81 7.45
N GLY A 71 4.51 3.96 7.69
CA GLY A 71 5.48 2.87 7.56
C GLY A 71 5.91 2.49 6.14
N SER A 72 5.39 3.19 5.13
CA SER A 72 5.47 2.76 3.75
C SER A 72 6.62 3.44 3.01
N HIS A 73 7.54 2.65 2.46
CA HIS A 73 8.58 3.21 1.58
C HIS A 73 8.05 3.32 0.15
N SER A 74 7.26 4.36 -0.09
CA SER A 74 6.50 4.56 -1.34
C SER A 74 7.38 4.61 -2.60
N ALA A 75 8.64 5.06 -2.50
CA ALA A 75 9.57 5.14 -3.63
C ALA A 75 9.98 3.78 -4.23
N LEU A 76 9.71 2.66 -3.54
CA LEU A 76 9.90 1.32 -4.10
C LEU A 76 8.93 0.98 -5.25
N ALA A 77 7.86 1.77 -5.41
CA ALA A 77 6.80 1.53 -6.36
C ALA A 77 7.25 1.73 -7.82
N THR A 78 7.08 0.69 -8.64
CA THR A 78 7.22 0.79 -10.10
C THR A 78 5.89 0.57 -10.81
N ARG A 79 5.69 1.24 -11.95
CA ARG A 79 4.54 0.99 -12.83
C ARG A 79 4.41 -0.48 -13.26
N ALA A 80 5.54 -1.18 -13.45
CA ALA A 80 5.56 -2.59 -13.83
C ALA A 80 5.00 -3.51 -12.73
N GLN A 81 5.42 -3.31 -11.47
CA GLN A 81 4.83 -4.02 -10.32
C GLN A 81 3.34 -3.68 -10.19
N GLY A 82 2.96 -2.43 -10.44
CA GLY A 82 1.57 -1.99 -10.47
C GLY A 82 0.70 -2.76 -11.46
N ALA A 83 1.22 -2.99 -12.67
CA ALA A 83 0.52 -3.77 -13.68
C ALA A 83 0.29 -5.23 -13.23
N GLN A 84 1.30 -5.85 -12.59
CA GLN A 84 1.19 -7.21 -12.06
C GLN A 84 0.19 -7.29 -10.90
N LEU A 85 0.24 -6.34 -9.96
CA LEU A 85 -0.69 -6.24 -8.85
C LEU A 85 -2.13 -6.04 -9.34
N LYS A 86 -2.35 -5.11 -10.27
CA LYS A 86 -3.66 -4.86 -10.87
C LYS A 86 -4.21 -6.10 -11.57
N ALA A 87 -3.39 -6.79 -12.38
CA ALA A 87 -3.83 -8.00 -13.08
C ALA A 87 -4.23 -9.12 -12.09
N ALA A 88 -3.44 -9.34 -11.04
CA ALA A 88 -3.75 -10.30 -10.00
C ALA A 88 -5.05 -9.94 -9.25
N ALA A 89 -5.24 -8.67 -8.89
CA ALA A 89 -6.43 -8.18 -8.20
C ALA A 89 -7.70 -8.33 -9.07
N VAL A 90 -7.64 -7.94 -10.35
CA VAL A 90 -8.76 -8.11 -11.29
C VAL A 90 -9.12 -9.58 -11.46
N SER A 91 -8.12 -10.47 -11.63
CA SER A 91 -8.37 -11.91 -11.77
C SER A 91 -9.01 -12.52 -10.52
N ALA A 92 -8.58 -12.10 -9.33
CA ALA A 92 -9.19 -12.55 -8.07
C ALA A 92 -10.63 -12.03 -7.93
N LEU A 93 -10.85 -10.74 -8.20
CA LEU A 93 -12.17 -10.11 -8.09
C LEU A 93 -13.19 -10.74 -9.03
N ILE A 94 -12.81 -11.07 -10.28
CA ILE A 94 -13.70 -11.77 -11.23
C ILE A 94 -14.16 -13.10 -10.63
N LYS A 95 -13.23 -13.92 -10.12
CA LYS A 95 -13.54 -15.23 -9.52
C LYS A 95 -14.44 -15.09 -8.29
N ASP A 96 -14.19 -14.10 -7.45
CA ASP A 96 -15.00 -13.86 -6.25
C ASP A 96 -16.39 -13.36 -6.61
N TYR A 97 -16.51 -12.50 -7.63
CA TYR A 97 -17.79 -12.01 -8.13
C TYR A 97 -18.62 -13.13 -8.78
N GLU A 98 -18.01 -13.99 -9.61
CA GLU A 98 -18.67 -15.16 -10.21
C GLU A 98 -19.26 -16.10 -9.15
N LYS A 99 -18.52 -16.36 -8.07
CA LYS A 99 -19.02 -17.16 -6.94
C LYS A 99 -20.20 -16.50 -6.23
N PHE A 100 -20.12 -15.18 -6.04
CA PHE A 100 -21.17 -14.41 -5.37
C PHE A 100 -22.49 -14.45 -6.14
N VAL A 101 -22.45 -14.31 -7.47
CA VAL A 101 -23.67 -14.29 -8.31
C VAL A 101 -24.15 -15.69 -8.75
N GLY A 102 -23.27 -16.69 -8.71
CA GLY A 102 -23.60 -18.08 -9.06
C GLY A 102 -24.14 -18.93 -7.91
N SER A 103 -24.39 -18.32 -6.75
CA SER A 103 -25.02 -18.96 -5.57
C SER A 103 -26.50 -18.62 -5.48
#